data_AF-A0A3S2DFV8-F1
#
_entry.id   AF-A0A3S2DFV8-F1
#
_cell.length_a   1.000
_cell.length_b   1.000
_cell.length_c   1.000
_cell.angle_alpha   90.00
_cell.angle_beta   90.00
_cell.angle_gamma   90.00
#
_symmetry.space_group_name_H-M   'P 1'
#
loop_
_entity.id
_entity.type
_entity.pdbx_description
1 polymer ?
#
loop_
_entity_poly.entity_id
_entity_poly.type
_entity_poly.pdbx_seq_one_letter_code
_entity_poly.pdbx_strand_id
1 'polypeptide(L)'
;ADYFAGKMKQTGVKLLWGTANLFSNRRFMSGAATNPDPDVFAYAAATVKSCIDVTKRLKGENYVLWGGREGYETLLNTDLAREQEQAGRFLSMVVDYKHKIGFKGTILIEPKPQEPTKHQYDYDVATVYGFLKRFGLEKEVKVNIEQGHAILAGHSFEHELALANALGIFGSIDMNRNDYQSGWDTDQFPNNVPEMALAYYQVLQAGGFKTGGTNFDAKLRRQSLDPQDLLIGHIGGMDSCARGLKAAARMVEDKALSAPLAERYAGWNTAEGKAMLAGKRTLEDIAERVVKKKIEPQPRSGRQELLENIVNRYV
;
A
#
# COMPACT_ATOMS: atom_id res chain seq x y z
N ALA A 1 16.28 -9.97 20.21
CA ALA A 1 16.44 -8.50 20.37
C ALA A 1 17.88 -8.13 20.73
N ASP A 2 18.48 -8.73 21.77
CA ASP A 2 19.80 -8.37 22.29
C ASP A 2 20.91 -8.39 21.23
N TYR A 3 20.99 -9.48 20.46
CA TYR A 3 21.96 -9.62 19.39
C TYR A 3 21.80 -8.57 18.28
N PHE A 4 20.56 -8.35 17.82
CA PHE A 4 20.25 -7.32 16.82
C PHE A 4 20.58 -5.91 17.32
N ALA A 5 20.24 -5.58 18.57
CA ALA A 5 20.56 -4.27 19.15
C ALA A 5 22.08 -4.02 19.17
N GLY A 6 22.88 -5.05 19.50
CA GLY A 6 24.34 -4.97 19.43
C GLY A 6 24.85 -4.69 18.02
N LYS A 7 24.33 -5.40 17.01
CA LYS A 7 24.70 -5.20 15.60
C LYS A 7 24.26 -3.83 15.05
N MET A 8 23.05 -3.39 15.35
CA MET A 8 22.56 -2.06 14.95
C MET A 8 23.42 -0.94 15.53
N LYS A 9 23.88 -1.08 16.78
CA LYS A 9 24.82 -0.13 17.39
C LYS A 9 26.18 -0.12 16.68
N GLN A 10 26.66 -1.26 16.22
CA GLN A 10 27.95 -1.39 15.53
C GLN A 10 27.92 -0.81 14.11
N THR A 11 26.83 -1.02 13.36
CA THR A 11 26.76 -0.68 11.93
C THR A 11 26.01 0.61 11.63
N GLY A 12 25.18 1.10 12.55
CA GLY A 12 24.26 2.21 12.32
C GLY A 12 23.00 1.84 11.53
N VAL A 13 22.85 0.57 11.12
CA VAL A 13 21.64 0.06 10.47
C VAL A 13 20.45 0.16 11.42
N LYS A 14 19.30 0.59 10.90
CA LYS A 14 18.04 0.77 11.63
C LYS A 14 17.00 -0.28 11.21
N LEU A 15 16.01 -0.49 12.05
CA LEU A 15 14.89 -1.37 11.77
C LEU A 15 13.76 -0.56 11.11
N LEU A 16 13.43 -0.87 9.85
CA LEU A 16 12.30 -0.21 9.18
C LEU A 16 10.98 -0.61 9.83
N TRP A 17 10.77 -1.91 10.05
CA TRP A 17 9.58 -2.42 10.71
C TRP A 17 9.79 -3.80 11.32
N GLY A 18 8.88 -4.20 12.21
CA GLY A 18 8.72 -5.59 12.63
C GLY A 18 7.35 -6.12 12.24
N THR A 19 7.19 -7.45 12.26
CA THR A 19 5.94 -8.15 11.95
C THR A 19 5.88 -9.46 12.74
N ALA A 20 4.75 -10.17 12.67
CA ALA A 20 4.59 -11.52 13.19
C ALA A 20 4.24 -12.49 12.05
N ASN A 21 5.02 -13.56 11.89
CA ASN A 21 4.63 -14.66 11.00
C ASN A 21 3.50 -15.46 11.64
N LEU A 22 2.28 -15.17 11.22
CA LEU A 22 1.05 -15.84 11.65
C LEU A 22 0.45 -16.69 10.54
N PHE A 23 1.28 -17.26 9.65
CA PHE A 23 0.80 -17.96 8.46
C PHE A 23 1.55 -19.25 8.13
N SER A 24 2.81 -19.41 8.54
CA SER A 24 3.60 -20.61 8.22
C SER A 24 3.27 -21.80 9.13
N ASN A 25 2.96 -21.56 10.41
CA ASN A 25 2.64 -22.66 11.33
C ASN A 25 1.24 -23.20 11.07
N ARG A 26 1.08 -24.53 11.07
CA ARG A 26 -0.21 -25.20 10.81
C ARG A 26 -1.38 -24.73 11.70
N ARG A 27 -1.11 -24.18 12.88
CA ARG A 27 -2.17 -23.64 13.76
C ARG A 27 -2.95 -22.49 13.12
N PHE A 28 -2.33 -21.78 12.19
CA PHE A 28 -2.94 -20.63 11.49
C PHE A 28 -3.58 -21.02 10.16
N MET A 29 -3.75 -22.32 9.86
CA MET A 29 -4.28 -22.78 8.57
C MET A 29 -5.70 -22.27 8.25
N SER A 30 -6.44 -21.79 9.26
CA SER A 30 -7.79 -21.23 9.13
C SER A 30 -7.86 -19.77 9.60
N GLY A 31 -6.76 -19.02 9.47
CA GLY A 31 -6.67 -17.63 9.91
C GLY A 31 -5.92 -17.46 11.22
N ALA A 32 -5.68 -16.20 11.61
CA ALA A 32 -5.08 -15.86 12.89
C ALA A 32 -6.00 -14.93 13.68
N ALA A 33 -6.15 -13.68 13.25
CA ALA A 33 -7.17 -12.78 13.75
C ALA A 33 -8.58 -13.19 13.28
N THR A 34 -8.70 -13.82 12.12
CA THR A 34 -9.99 -14.30 11.58
C THR A 34 -10.27 -15.77 11.88
N ASN A 35 -9.50 -16.38 12.79
CA ASN A 35 -9.66 -17.80 13.05
C ASN A 35 -11.01 -18.11 13.72
N PRO A 36 -11.73 -19.18 13.30
CA PRO A 36 -12.95 -19.62 13.97
C PRO A 36 -12.71 -20.16 15.40
N ASP A 37 -11.47 -20.52 15.74
CA ASP A 37 -11.05 -20.92 17.08
C ASP A 37 -10.51 -19.72 17.88
N PRO A 38 -11.16 -19.31 18.99
CA PRO A 38 -10.72 -18.18 19.81
C PRO A 38 -9.35 -18.40 20.49
N ASP A 39 -8.90 -19.64 20.69
CA ASP A 39 -7.57 -19.90 21.26
C ASP A 39 -6.45 -19.58 20.25
N VAL A 40 -6.71 -19.77 18.96
CA VAL A 40 -5.77 -19.36 17.89
C VAL A 40 -5.70 -17.83 17.80
N PHE A 41 -6.85 -17.15 17.91
CA PHE A 41 -6.89 -15.68 18.02
C PHE A 41 -6.05 -15.18 19.21
N ALA A 42 -6.22 -15.79 20.39
CA ALA A 42 -5.48 -15.43 21.59
C ALA A 42 -3.96 -15.65 21.40
N TYR A 43 -3.57 -16.76 20.77
CA TYR A 43 -2.17 -17.06 20.46
C TYR A 43 -1.56 -16.06 19.47
N ALA A 44 -2.32 -15.67 18.44
CA ALA A 44 -1.93 -14.63 17.49
C ALA A 44 -1.70 -13.29 18.21
N ALA A 45 -2.61 -12.89 19.11
CA ALA A 45 -2.48 -11.67 19.89
C ALA A 45 -1.24 -11.68 20.80
N ALA A 46 -0.96 -12.80 21.48
CA ALA A 46 0.24 -12.97 22.30
C ALA A 46 1.53 -12.87 21.47
N THR A 47 1.53 -13.40 20.26
CA THR A 47 2.65 -13.33 19.32
C THR A 47 2.87 -11.91 18.83
N VAL A 48 1.83 -11.22 18.37
CA VAL A 48 1.90 -9.81 17.91
C VAL A 48 2.36 -8.89 19.03
N LYS A 49 1.82 -9.04 20.24
CA LYS A 49 2.29 -8.30 21.42
C LYS A 49 3.81 -8.43 21.59
N SER A 50 4.32 -9.67 21.53
CA SER A 50 5.74 -9.96 21.70
C SER A 50 6.59 -9.36 20.58
N CYS A 51 6.14 -9.44 19.33
CA CYS A 51 6.83 -8.83 18.19
C CYS A 51 6.82 -7.30 18.26
N ILE A 52 5.72 -6.66 18.68
CA ILE A 52 5.65 -5.21 18.88
C ILE A 52 6.61 -4.76 19.99
N ASP A 53 6.68 -5.49 21.10
CA ASP A 53 7.62 -5.19 22.19
C ASP A 53 9.08 -5.22 21.70
N VAL A 54 9.44 -6.22 20.91
CA VAL A 54 10.78 -6.32 20.29
C VAL A 54 11.01 -5.19 19.30
N THR A 55 10.02 -4.87 18.46
CA THR A 55 10.10 -3.80 17.45
C THR A 55 10.32 -2.45 18.12
N LYS A 56 9.54 -2.14 19.16
CA LYS A 56 9.73 -0.93 19.98
C LYS A 56 11.11 -0.89 20.60
N ARG A 57 11.57 -1.99 21.20
CA ARG A 57 12.90 -2.07 21.83
C ARG A 57 14.03 -1.82 20.82
N LEU A 58 13.87 -2.28 19.59
CA LEU A 58 14.81 -2.06 18.49
C LEU A 58 14.59 -0.72 17.76
N LYS A 59 13.65 0.12 18.24
CA LYS A 59 13.31 1.41 17.63
C LYS A 59 12.86 1.28 16.16
N GLY A 60 12.03 0.29 15.87
CA GLY A 60 11.41 0.14 14.56
C GLY A 60 10.54 1.34 14.20
N GLU A 61 10.62 1.81 12.96
CA GLU A 61 9.86 2.98 12.48
C GLU A 61 8.38 2.62 12.20
N ASN A 62 8.09 1.35 11.95
CA ASN A 62 6.73 0.85 11.70
C ASN A 62 6.51 -0.57 12.27
N TYR A 63 5.27 -1.04 12.25
CA TYR A 63 4.91 -2.43 12.52
C TYR A 63 3.87 -2.87 11.48
N VAL A 64 4.17 -3.95 10.75
CA VAL A 64 3.36 -4.44 9.64
C VAL A 64 2.47 -5.59 10.11
N LEU A 65 1.23 -5.62 9.61
CA LEU A 65 0.33 -6.76 9.64
C LEU A 65 0.03 -7.14 8.19
N TRP A 66 0.59 -8.27 7.77
CA TRP A 66 0.25 -8.90 6.49
C TRP A 66 -0.69 -10.09 6.74
N GLY A 67 -1.85 -10.06 6.13
CA GLY A 67 -2.95 -11.00 6.36
C GLY A 67 -2.78 -12.37 5.72
N GLY A 68 -1.60 -13.00 5.75
CA GLY A 68 -1.31 -14.20 4.95
C GLY A 68 -2.23 -15.41 5.15
N ARG A 69 -3.10 -15.44 6.18
CA ARG A 69 -4.19 -16.41 6.33
C ARG A 69 -5.54 -15.74 6.68
N GLU A 70 -5.59 -14.42 6.71
CA GLU A 70 -6.75 -13.62 7.07
C GLU A 70 -7.67 -13.50 5.85
N GLY A 71 -8.40 -14.57 5.59
CA GLY A 71 -9.16 -14.79 4.38
C GLY A 71 -9.85 -16.15 4.43
N TYR A 72 -10.31 -16.63 3.29
CA TYR A 72 -11.01 -17.92 3.23
C TYR A 72 -10.64 -18.74 2.00
N GLU A 73 -10.78 -20.06 2.15
CA GLU A 73 -10.70 -21.01 1.04
C GLU A 73 -12.06 -21.31 0.42
N THR A 74 -13.14 -21.34 1.23
CA THR A 74 -14.51 -21.54 0.76
C THR A 74 -15.51 -20.73 1.56
N LEU A 75 -16.49 -20.12 0.89
CA LEU A 75 -17.57 -19.39 1.57
C LEU A 75 -18.52 -20.33 2.34
N LEU A 76 -18.53 -21.63 2.04
CA LEU A 76 -19.47 -22.59 2.63
C LEU A 76 -19.26 -22.78 4.15
N ASN A 77 -18.07 -22.47 4.66
CA ASN A 77 -17.75 -22.57 6.09
C ASN A 77 -17.23 -21.25 6.69
N THR A 78 -17.44 -20.12 6.00
CA THR A 78 -16.90 -18.81 6.39
C THR A 78 -18.03 -17.86 6.74
N ASP A 79 -18.02 -17.35 7.98
CA ASP A 79 -18.87 -16.23 8.39
C ASP A 79 -18.09 -14.92 8.18
N LEU A 80 -18.24 -14.35 6.98
CA LEU A 80 -17.54 -13.12 6.58
C LEU A 80 -17.77 -11.97 7.56
N ALA A 81 -18.98 -11.85 8.12
CA ALA A 81 -19.29 -10.78 9.05
C ALA A 81 -18.53 -10.98 10.37
N ARG A 82 -18.50 -12.21 10.89
CA ARG A 82 -17.76 -12.57 12.09
C ARG A 82 -16.27 -12.33 11.94
N GLU A 83 -15.68 -12.84 10.87
CA GLU A 83 -14.24 -12.76 10.64
C GLU A 83 -13.77 -11.31 10.50
N GLN A 84 -14.55 -10.46 9.81
CA GLN A 84 -14.25 -9.04 9.71
C GLN A 84 -14.39 -8.29 11.05
N GLU A 85 -15.37 -8.65 11.90
CA GLU A 85 -15.48 -8.12 13.27
C GLU A 85 -14.29 -8.54 14.14
N GLN A 86 -13.83 -9.79 14.01
CA GLN A 86 -12.65 -10.29 14.73
C GLN A 86 -11.38 -9.56 14.28
N ALA A 87 -11.15 -9.41 12.97
CA ALA A 87 -10.03 -8.67 12.41
C ALA A 87 -10.04 -7.19 12.87
N GLY A 88 -11.20 -6.54 12.80
CA GLY A 88 -11.37 -5.15 13.26
C GLY A 88 -11.05 -5.00 14.75
N ARG A 89 -11.54 -5.93 15.58
CA ARG A 89 -11.23 -5.96 17.00
C ARG A 89 -9.75 -6.21 17.26
N PHE A 90 -9.13 -7.14 16.55
CA PHE A 90 -7.71 -7.46 16.68
C PHE A 90 -6.82 -6.26 16.34
N LEU A 91 -7.09 -5.60 15.21
CA LEU A 91 -6.33 -4.41 14.80
C LEU A 91 -6.50 -3.25 15.80
N SER A 92 -7.71 -3.07 16.34
CA SER A 92 -7.97 -2.11 17.41
C SER A 92 -7.13 -2.40 18.66
N MET A 93 -7.05 -3.68 19.07
CA MET A 93 -6.19 -4.09 20.20
C MET A 93 -4.70 -3.83 19.95
N VAL A 94 -4.24 -3.98 18.70
CA VAL A 94 -2.87 -3.66 18.30
C VAL A 94 -2.59 -2.16 18.40
N VAL A 95 -3.51 -1.32 17.92
CA VAL A 95 -3.42 0.15 18.01
C VAL A 95 -3.47 0.61 19.48
N ASP A 96 -4.41 0.09 20.27
CA ASP A 96 -4.51 0.36 21.70
C ASP A 96 -3.20 0.01 22.43
N TYR A 97 -2.62 -1.16 22.09
CA TYR A 97 -1.39 -1.61 22.70
C TYR A 97 -0.19 -0.73 22.30
N LYS A 98 -0.07 -0.37 21.01
CA LYS A 98 0.92 0.60 20.53
C LYS A 98 0.89 1.87 21.38
N HIS A 99 -0.28 2.45 21.61
CA HIS A 99 -0.43 3.66 22.42
C HIS A 99 -0.09 3.41 23.89
N LYS A 100 -0.60 2.32 24.47
CA LYS A 100 -0.34 1.92 25.86
C LYS A 100 1.15 1.81 26.17
N ILE A 101 1.93 1.19 25.28
CA ILE A 101 3.37 1.04 25.47
C ILE A 101 4.15 2.26 24.96
N GLY A 102 3.52 3.25 24.33
CA GLY A 102 4.19 4.41 23.75
C GLY A 102 5.07 4.07 22.54
N PHE A 103 4.71 3.05 21.75
CA PHE A 103 5.35 2.81 20.46
C PHE A 103 4.94 3.91 19.47
N LYS A 104 5.92 4.61 18.90
CA LYS A 104 5.69 5.76 18.01
C LYS A 104 5.60 5.40 16.54
N GLY A 105 5.99 4.19 16.17
CA GLY A 105 5.98 3.74 14.79
C GLY A 105 4.58 3.62 14.19
N THR A 106 4.48 3.73 12.88
CA THR A 106 3.22 3.59 12.14
C THR A 106 2.76 2.13 12.14
N ILE A 107 1.46 1.87 12.31
CA ILE A 107 0.89 0.53 12.04
C ILE A 107 0.53 0.46 10.56
N LEU A 108 0.96 -0.60 9.90
CA LEU A 108 0.77 -0.81 8.47
C LEU A 108 -0.04 -2.09 8.22
N ILE A 109 -1.05 -2.02 7.36
CA ILE A 109 -1.64 -3.20 6.71
C ILE A 109 -1.02 -3.34 5.33
N GLU A 110 -0.71 -4.56 4.93
CA GLU A 110 -0.16 -4.86 3.62
C GLU A 110 -1.20 -5.57 2.74
N PRO A 111 -1.85 -4.86 1.81
CA PRO A 111 -2.92 -5.44 1.01
C PRO A 111 -2.40 -6.57 0.12
N LYS A 112 -3.18 -7.63 0.00
CA LYS A 112 -2.99 -8.72 -0.97
C LYS A 112 -4.36 -9.33 -1.31
N PRO A 113 -4.65 -9.65 -2.58
CA PRO A 113 -5.97 -10.15 -2.97
C PRO A 113 -6.23 -11.62 -2.64
N GLN A 114 -5.18 -12.44 -2.68
CA GLN A 114 -5.21 -13.90 -2.58
C GLN A 114 -3.79 -14.45 -2.43
N GLU A 115 -3.68 -15.77 -2.33
CA GLU A 115 -2.43 -16.52 -2.13
C GLU A 115 -1.78 -16.27 -0.76
N PRO A 116 -1.84 -17.24 0.17
CA PRO A 116 -2.24 -18.63 -0.05
C PRO A 116 -3.75 -18.89 0.01
N THR A 117 -4.56 -17.93 0.47
CA THR A 117 -6.02 -18.06 0.54
C THR A 117 -6.68 -17.85 -0.82
N LYS A 118 -7.82 -18.50 -1.09
CA LYS A 118 -8.66 -18.19 -2.27
C LYS A 118 -9.15 -16.73 -2.32
N HIS A 119 -9.33 -16.08 -1.17
CA HIS A 119 -9.58 -14.65 -1.07
C HIS A 119 -9.06 -14.16 0.26
N GLN A 120 -8.23 -13.13 0.23
CA GLN A 120 -7.73 -12.45 1.43
C GLN A 120 -8.52 -11.16 1.63
N TYR A 121 -8.83 -10.81 2.88
CA TYR A 121 -9.79 -9.74 3.18
C TYR A 121 -9.26 -8.32 2.89
N ASP A 122 -7.98 -8.09 3.13
CA ASP A 122 -7.24 -6.88 2.79
C ASP A 122 -6.85 -6.87 1.30
N TYR A 123 -7.86 -6.96 0.43
CA TYR A 123 -7.69 -7.25 -1.00
C TYR A 123 -6.83 -6.24 -1.77
N ASP A 124 -7.12 -4.95 -1.58
CA ASP A 124 -6.45 -3.79 -2.19
C ASP A 124 -6.58 -2.57 -1.26
N VAL A 125 -5.98 -1.43 -1.64
CA VAL A 125 -5.99 -0.19 -0.87
C VAL A 125 -7.42 0.31 -0.61
N ALA A 126 -8.32 0.21 -1.60
CA ALA A 126 -9.70 0.65 -1.44
C ALA A 126 -10.44 -0.16 -0.37
N THR A 127 -10.27 -1.49 -0.43
CA THR A 127 -10.87 -2.46 0.49
C THR A 127 -10.34 -2.26 1.90
N VAL A 128 -9.02 -2.08 2.06
CA VAL A 128 -8.39 -1.74 3.33
C VAL A 128 -8.94 -0.41 3.87
N TYR A 129 -9.06 0.63 3.05
CA TYR A 129 -9.63 1.90 3.51
C TYR A 129 -11.08 1.76 3.99
N GLY A 130 -11.91 1.01 3.26
CA GLY A 130 -13.29 0.72 3.66
C GLY A 130 -13.37 0.00 5.00
N PHE A 131 -12.50 -1.00 5.20
CA PHE A 131 -12.35 -1.70 6.47
C PHE A 131 -11.92 -0.76 7.60
N LEU A 132 -10.88 0.04 7.39
CA LEU A 132 -10.40 1.02 8.37
C LEU A 132 -11.49 2.02 8.75
N LYS A 133 -12.26 2.51 7.78
CA LYS A 133 -13.39 3.41 8.02
C LYS A 133 -14.49 2.77 8.84
N ARG A 134 -14.84 1.50 8.57
CA ARG A 134 -15.84 0.76 9.34
C ARG A 134 -15.49 0.67 10.82
N PHE A 135 -14.21 0.53 11.14
CA PHE A 135 -13.73 0.38 12.53
C PHE A 135 -13.10 1.66 13.13
N GLY A 136 -13.14 2.79 12.42
CA GLY A 136 -12.63 4.09 12.90
C GLY A 136 -11.10 4.15 13.04
N LEU A 137 -10.37 3.40 12.22
CA LEU A 137 -8.91 3.23 12.30
C LEU A 137 -8.14 3.95 11.20
N GLU A 138 -8.80 4.68 10.30
CA GLU A 138 -8.18 5.29 9.11
C GLU A 138 -7.17 6.39 9.43
N LYS A 139 -7.16 6.88 10.68
CA LYS A 139 -6.20 7.88 11.18
C LYS A 139 -5.03 7.25 11.93
N GLU A 140 -5.11 5.97 12.27
CA GLU A 140 -4.14 5.24 13.09
C GLU A 140 -3.28 4.27 12.28
N VAL A 141 -3.85 3.77 11.17
CA VAL A 141 -3.28 2.73 10.33
C VAL A 141 -3.08 3.26 8.91
N LYS A 142 -1.96 2.86 8.32
CA LYS A 142 -1.57 3.18 6.94
C LYS A 142 -1.36 1.89 6.16
N VAL A 143 -1.07 1.99 4.86
CA VAL A 143 -0.78 0.84 4.01
C VAL A 143 0.71 0.70 3.71
N ASN A 144 1.19 -0.55 3.71
CA ASN A 144 2.40 -0.98 3.04
C ASN A 144 1.99 -1.56 1.68
N ILE A 145 2.35 -0.92 0.57
CA ILE A 145 1.87 -1.35 -0.75
C ILE A 145 2.97 -2.13 -1.44
N GLU A 146 2.66 -3.37 -1.83
CA GLU A 146 3.57 -4.21 -2.60
C GLU A 146 3.21 -4.16 -4.10
N GLN A 147 4.22 -4.04 -4.97
CA GLN A 147 4.04 -4.07 -6.42
C GLN A 147 3.35 -5.36 -6.86
N GLY A 148 3.88 -6.51 -6.43
CA GLY A 148 3.40 -7.82 -6.81
C GLY A 148 1.92 -8.02 -6.45
N HIS A 149 1.55 -7.65 -5.23
CA HIS A 149 0.17 -7.72 -4.75
C HIS A 149 -0.79 -6.81 -5.53
N ALA A 150 -0.37 -5.59 -5.89
CA ALA A 150 -1.17 -4.68 -6.71
C ALA A 150 -1.52 -5.31 -8.07
N ILE A 151 -0.52 -5.91 -8.73
CA ILE A 151 -0.73 -6.60 -10.02
C ILE A 151 -1.65 -7.82 -9.86
N LEU A 152 -1.48 -8.63 -8.80
CA LEU A 152 -2.38 -9.76 -8.53
C LEU A 152 -3.83 -9.30 -8.33
N ALA A 153 -4.05 -8.09 -7.80
CA ALA A 153 -5.38 -7.53 -7.56
C ALA A 153 -6.01 -6.95 -8.84
N GLY A 154 -5.28 -6.97 -9.96
CA GLY A 154 -5.71 -6.40 -11.24
C GLY A 154 -5.44 -4.90 -11.37
N HIS A 155 -4.60 -4.33 -10.52
CA HIS A 155 -4.28 -2.90 -10.49
C HIS A 155 -2.84 -2.65 -10.92
N SER A 156 -2.54 -1.47 -11.46
CA SER A 156 -1.15 -1.04 -11.58
C SER A 156 -0.62 -0.59 -10.21
N PHE A 157 0.70 -0.61 -10.02
CA PHE A 157 1.27 -0.26 -8.72
C PHE A 157 1.09 1.23 -8.39
N GLU A 158 1.22 2.11 -9.39
CA GLU A 158 0.96 3.54 -9.24
C GLU A 158 -0.51 3.86 -9.00
N HIS A 159 -1.45 2.99 -9.39
CA HIS A 159 -2.86 3.13 -9.01
C HIS A 159 -3.03 3.04 -7.49
N GLU A 160 -2.52 1.97 -6.88
CA GLU A 160 -2.63 1.74 -5.44
C GLU A 160 -1.94 2.85 -4.64
N LEU A 161 -0.78 3.33 -5.12
CA LEU A 161 -0.08 4.47 -4.53
C LEU A 161 -0.88 5.77 -4.64
N ALA A 162 -1.40 6.09 -5.82
CA ALA A 162 -2.22 7.29 -6.03
C ALA A 162 -3.49 7.26 -5.17
N LEU A 163 -4.12 6.09 -5.04
CA LEU A 163 -5.31 5.91 -4.22
C LEU A 163 -4.99 6.06 -2.73
N ALA A 164 -3.92 5.44 -2.24
CA ALA A 164 -3.50 5.58 -0.85
C ALA A 164 -3.17 7.03 -0.49
N ASN A 165 -2.61 7.80 -1.43
CA ASN A 165 -2.39 9.23 -1.30
C ASN A 165 -3.71 10.00 -1.20
N ALA A 166 -4.65 9.75 -2.12
CA ALA A 166 -5.95 10.41 -2.14
C ALA A 166 -6.76 10.14 -0.86
N LEU A 167 -6.61 8.96 -0.27
CA LEU A 167 -7.28 8.53 0.96
C LEU A 167 -6.50 8.89 2.24
N GLY A 168 -5.27 9.40 2.12
CA GLY A 168 -4.43 9.83 3.25
C GLY A 168 -3.78 8.69 4.04
N ILE A 169 -3.84 7.46 3.55
CA ILE A 169 -3.36 6.25 4.25
C ILE A 169 -2.04 5.71 3.71
N PHE A 170 -1.37 6.39 2.77
CA PHE A 170 -0.03 5.99 2.32
C PHE A 170 0.99 5.92 3.48
N GLY A 171 1.75 4.82 3.56
CA GLY A 171 2.69 4.52 4.64
C GLY A 171 4.09 4.12 4.15
N SER A 172 4.20 2.95 3.51
CA SER A 172 5.45 2.34 3.04
C SER A 172 5.22 1.55 1.75
N ILE A 173 6.30 1.05 1.13
CA ILE A 173 6.19 0.12 0.01
C ILE A 173 7.10 -1.10 0.16
N ASP A 174 6.65 -2.20 -0.42
CA ASP A 174 7.48 -3.35 -0.76
C ASP A 174 7.71 -3.36 -2.27
N MET A 175 8.97 -3.25 -2.63
CA MET A 175 9.41 -3.09 -3.99
C MET A 175 9.93 -4.40 -4.55
N ASN A 176 9.06 -5.05 -5.30
CA ASN A 176 9.35 -6.23 -6.06
C ASN A 176 8.68 -6.13 -7.43
N ARG A 177 8.52 -7.27 -8.11
CA ARG A 177 7.63 -7.40 -9.24
C ARG A 177 7.10 -8.82 -9.36
N ASN A 178 5.94 -8.93 -10.00
CA ASN A 178 5.46 -10.20 -10.52
C ASN A 178 5.60 -10.36 -12.02
N ASP A 179 5.41 -11.59 -12.47
CA ASP A 179 5.40 -11.95 -13.89
C ASP A 179 3.97 -11.84 -14.41
N TYR A 180 3.72 -10.98 -15.40
CA TYR A 180 2.38 -10.71 -15.92
C TYR A 180 1.68 -11.94 -16.53
N GLN A 181 2.44 -12.98 -16.90
CA GLN A 181 1.90 -14.23 -17.44
C GLN A 181 1.64 -15.26 -16.33
N SER A 182 2.07 -15.00 -15.10
CA SER A 182 1.99 -15.89 -13.95
C SER A 182 1.05 -15.31 -12.88
N GLY A 183 -0.10 -15.95 -12.67
CA GLY A 183 -1.13 -15.49 -11.73
C GLY A 183 -0.82 -15.76 -10.24
N TRP A 184 0.44 -15.70 -9.83
CA TRP A 184 0.90 -15.94 -8.45
C TRP A 184 2.11 -15.06 -8.13
N ASP A 185 2.46 -15.00 -6.85
CA ASP A 185 3.50 -14.16 -6.31
C ASP A 185 4.90 -14.73 -6.53
N THR A 186 5.62 -14.11 -7.45
CA THR A 186 6.97 -14.52 -7.87
C THR A 186 8.07 -13.80 -7.09
N ASP A 187 7.76 -12.69 -6.43
CA ASP A 187 8.63 -11.84 -5.59
C ASP A 187 9.97 -11.54 -6.27
N GLN A 188 9.94 -11.11 -7.54
CA GLN A 188 11.16 -10.78 -8.28
C GLN A 188 11.67 -9.38 -7.88
N PHE A 189 12.98 -9.13 -7.95
CA PHE A 189 13.49 -7.76 -7.81
C PHE A 189 12.91 -6.85 -8.91
N PRO A 190 12.68 -5.54 -8.65
CA PRO A 190 12.21 -4.64 -9.70
C PRO A 190 13.25 -4.51 -10.82
N ASN A 191 12.81 -4.45 -12.08
CA ASN A 191 13.70 -4.29 -13.25
C ASN A 191 13.14 -3.38 -14.35
N ASN A 192 11.94 -2.81 -14.18
CA ASN A 192 11.29 -1.96 -15.17
C ASN A 192 11.31 -0.50 -14.70
N VAL A 193 12.27 0.28 -15.21
CA VAL A 193 12.48 1.67 -14.79
C VAL A 193 11.26 2.57 -15.07
N PRO A 194 10.57 2.48 -16.24
CA PRO A 194 9.31 3.21 -16.46
C PRO A 194 8.25 2.99 -15.37
N GLU A 195 8.01 1.75 -14.95
CA GLU A 195 7.06 1.45 -13.86
C GLU A 195 7.54 2.06 -12.53
N MET A 196 8.83 1.95 -12.23
CA MET A 196 9.40 2.55 -11.02
C MET A 196 9.28 4.08 -11.02
N ALA A 197 9.42 4.73 -12.18
CA ALA A 197 9.28 6.17 -12.30
C ALA A 197 7.86 6.64 -11.98
N LEU A 198 6.83 5.91 -12.42
CA LEU A 198 5.43 6.21 -12.08
C LEU A 198 5.14 5.96 -10.60
N ALA A 199 5.64 4.86 -10.03
CA ALA A 199 5.51 4.56 -8.61
C ALA A 199 6.16 5.67 -7.75
N TYR A 200 7.43 6.01 -8.01
CA TYR A 200 8.11 7.08 -7.28
C TYR A 200 7.50 8.46 -7.53
N TYR A 201 6.89 8.71 -8.70
CA TYR A 201 6.14 9.94 -8.92
C TYR A 201 5.00 10.05 -7.90
N GLN A 202 4.24 8.99 -7.66
CA GLN A 202 3.19 8.98 -6.64
C GLN A 202 3.76 9.09 -5.22
N VAL A 203 4.88 8.42 -4.91
CA VAL A 203 5.56 8.58 -3.61
C VAL A 203 5.97 10.04 -3.37
N LEU A 204 6.49 10.72 -4.39
CA LEU A 204 6.87 12.14 -4.29
C LEU A 204 5.65 13.05 -4.19
N GLN A 205 4.56 12.77 -4.90
CA GLN A 205 3.29 13.50 -4.76
C GLN A 205 2.70 13.37 -3.34
N ALA A 206 3.00 12.28 -2.62
CA ALA A 206 2.63 12.09 -1.21
C ALA A 206 3.44 12.95 -0.22
N GLY A 207 4.49 13.65 -0.70
CA GLY A 207 5.49 14.30 0.14
C GLY A 207 6.62 13.36 0.60
N GLY A 208 6.77 12.20 -0.05
CA GLY A 208 7.76 11.18 0.30
C GLY A 208 7.35 10.31 1.50
N PHE A 209 8.25 9.39 1.87
CA PHE A 209 8.06 8.57 3.07
C PHE A 209 8.26 9.39 4.35
N LYS A 210 7.42 9.16 5.36
CA LYS A 210 7.58 9.73 6.71
C LYS A 210 8.31 8.76 7.64
N THR A 211 7.73 7.57 7.82
CA THR A 211 8.31 6.47 8.62
C THR A 211 8.57 5.21 7.79
N GLY A 212 7.90 5.06 6.65
CA GLY A 212 8.11 3.96 5.71
C GLY A 212 9.38 4.11 4.89
N GLY A 213 9.52 3.24 3.89
CA GLY A 213 10.63 3.26 2.95
C GLY A 213 10.39 2.30 1.79
N THR A 214 11.45 2.07 1.01
CA THR A 214 11.48 1.06 -0.05
C THR A 214 12.13 -0.20 0.50
N ASN A 215 11.31 -1.16 0.97
CA ASN A 215 11.80 -2.49 1.31
C ASN A 215 11.88 -3.36 0.04
N PHE A 216 12.83 -4.29 -0.01
CA PHE A 216 12.90 -5.28 -1.10
C PHE A 216 12.32 -6.60 -0.59
N ASP A 217 10.99 -6.72 -0.64
CA ASP A 217 10.34 -8.02 -0.43
C ASP A 217 10.44 -8.86 -1.72
N ALA A 218 11.68 -9.26 -2.01
CA ALA A 218 12.05 -9.96 -3.21
C ALA A 218 13.02 -11.10 -2.89
N LYS A 219 12.88 -12.20 -3.63
CA LYS A 219 13.71 -13.39 -3.47
C LYS A 219 14.57 -13.65 -4.70
N LEU A 220 15.69 -14.33 -4.49
CA LEU A 220 16.46 -14.89 -5.59
C LEU A 220 15.64 -15.93 -6.35
N ARG A 221 15.94 -16.08 -7.64
CA ARG A 221 15.30 -17.13 -8.43
C ARG A 221 15.78 -18.48 -7.90
N ARG A 222 14.94 -19.51 -8.02
CA ARG A 222 15.26 -20.85 -7.52
C ARG A 222 16.57 -21.43 -8.09
N GLN A 223 17.01 -20.95 -9.26
CA GLN A 223 18.24 -21.37 -9.94
C GLN A 223 19.42 -20.40 -9.71
N SER A 224 19.22 -19.28 -9.03
CA SER A 224 20.27 -18.36 -8.61
C SER A 224 20.78 -18.83 -7.25
N LEU A 225 21.82 -19.66 -7.28
CA LEU A 225 22.29 -20.44 -6.13
C LEU A 225 23.57 -19.88 -5.50
N ASP A 226 24.25 -18.95 -6.18
CA ASP A 226 25.53 -18.44 -5.73
C ASP A 226 25.32 -17.24 -4.80
N PRO A 227 26.13 -17.09 -3.72
CA PRO A 227 25.98 -15.95 -2.80
C PRO A 227 26.06 -14.57 -3.47
N GLN A 228 26.81 -14.47 -4.59
CA GLN A 228 26.93 -13.23 -5.38
C GLN A 228 25.60 -12.83 -6.06
N ASP A 229 24.70 -13.77 -6.32
CA ASP A 229 23.40 -13.48 -6.92
C ASP A 229 22.55 -12.60 -6.00
N LEU A 230 22.74 -12.74 -4.67
CA LEU A 230 22.10 -11.85 -3.69
C LEU A 230 22.49 -10.39 -3.91
N LEU A 231 23.79 -10.15 -4.15
CA LEU A 231 24.31 -8.81 -4.41
C LEU A 231 23.82 -8.31 -5.78
N ILE A 232 23.87 -9.14 -6.82
CA ILE A 232 23.41 -8.80 -8.17
C ILE A 232 21.93 -8.39 -8.14
N GLY A 233 21.08 -9.17 -7.46
CA GLY A 233 19.66 -8.88 -7.32
C GLY A 233 19.39 -7.55 -6.63
N HIS A 234 20.02 -7.31 -5.48
CA HIS A 234 19.84 -6.06 -4.73
C HIS A 234 20.41 -4.84 -5.47
N ILE A 235 21.62 -4.94 -6.06
CA ILE A 235 22.22 -3.84 -6.81
C ILE A 235 21.34 -3.47 -7.99
N GLY A 236 20.88 -4.44 -8.78
CA GLY A 236 19.99 -4.18 -9.92
C GLY A 236 18.65 -3.58 -9.50
N GLY A 237 18.06 -4.07 -8.40
CA GLY A 237 16.82 -3.52 -7.85
C GLY A 237 16.97 -2.09 -7.33
N MET A 238 18.06 -1.82 -6.60
CA MET A 238 18.42 -0.49 -6.10
C MET A 238 18.68 0.51 -7.22
N ASP A 239 19.44 0.12 -8.26
CA ASP A 239 19.73 0.99 -9.40
C ASP A 239 18.47 1.29 -10.23
N SER A 240 17.61 0.29 -10.44
CA SER A 240 16.33 0.47 -11.12
C SER A 240 15.44 1.45 -10.37
N CYS A 241 15.37 1.31 -9.03
CA CYS A 241 14.65 2.24 -8.17
C CYS A 241 15.24 3.65 -8.21
N ALA A 242 16.56 3.78 -8.09
CA ALA A 242 17.24 5.07 -8.08
C ALA A 242 17.08 5.81 -9.41
N ARG A 243 17.12 5.08 -10.54
CA ARG A 243 16.86 5.66 -11.87
C ARG A 243 15.40 6.10 -11.99
N GLY A 244 14.45 5.27 -11.57
CA GLY A 244 13.03 5.63 -11.55
C GLY A 244 12.75 6.87 -10.69
N LEU A 245 13.35 6.93 -9.49
CA LEU A 245 13.22 8.08 -8.59
C LEU A 245 13.78 9.37 -9.21
N LYS A 246 14.93 9.31 -9.90
CA LYS A 246 15.49 10.47 -10.61
C LYS A 246 14.55 10.96 -11.72
N ALA A 247 14.01 10.05 -12.52
CA ALA A 247 13.03 10.38 -13.55
C ALA A 247 11.76 11.02 -12.94
N ALA A 248 11.24 10.42 -11.87
CA ALA A 248 10.09 10.92 -11.13
C ALA A 248 10.32 12.34 -10.58
N ALA A 249 11.47 12.58 -9.95
CA ALA A 249 11.82 13.90 -9.41
C ALA A 249 11.83 14.97 -10.49
N ARG A 250 12.42 14.68 -11.66
CA ARG A 250 12.41 15.60 -12.81
C ARG A 250 11.00 15.86 -13.33
N MET A 251 10.16 14.82 -13.44
CA MET A 251 8.74 14.99 -13.81
C MET A 251 7.99 15.90 -12.83
N VAL A 252 8.29 15.83 -11.53
CA VAL A 252 7.69 16.70 -10.50
C VAL A 252 8.20 18.14 -10.63
N GLU A 253 9.52 18.34 -10.75
CA GLU A 253 10.16 19.66 -10.94
C GLU A 253 9.61 20.39 -12.16
N ASP A 254 9.54 19.68 -13.29
CA ASP A 254 9.08 20.22 -14.57
C ASP A 254 7.55 20.36 -14.64
N LYS A 255 6.82 19.91 -13.60
CA LYS A 255 5.35 19.80 -13.56
C LYS A 255 4.80 19.04 -14.77
N ALA A 256 5.56 18.06 -15.27
CA ALA A 256 5.33 17.39 -16.53
C ALA A 256 3.94 16.74 -16.65
N LEU A 257 3.44 16.22 -15.51
CA LEU A 257 2.11 15.61 -15.42
C LEU A 257 1.12 16.47 -14.60
N SER A 258 1.60 17.24 -13.62
CA SER A 258 0.73 18.05 -12.75
C SER A 258 0.18 19.30 -13.43
N ALA A 259 0.92 19.93 -14.35
CA ALA A 259 0.42 21.07 -15.11
C ALA A 259 -0.74 20.70 -16.06
N PRO A 260 -0.61 19.69 -16.95
CA PRO A 260 -1.74 19.29 -17.80
C PRO A 260 -2.92 18.75 -17.00
N LEU A 261 -2.68 18.11 -15.85
CA LEU A 261 -3.75 17.71 -14.94
C LEU A 261 -4.50 18.92 -14.37
N ALA A 262 -3.78 19.94 -13.88
CA ALA A 262 -4.39 21.15 -13.35
C ALA A 262 -5.23 21.89 -14.42
N GLU A 263 -4.74 21.95 -15.66
CA GLU A 263 -5.47 22.52 -16.79
C GLU A 263 -6.76 21.73 -17.08
N ARG A 264 -6.68 20.39 -17.09
CA ARG A 264 -7.83 19.50 -17.34
C ARG A 264 -8.97 19.74 -16.35
N TYR A 265 -8.66 20.05 -15.09
CA TYR A 265 -9.65 20.27 -14.02
C TYR A 265 -9.94 21.75 -13.73
N ALA A 266 -9.35 22.71 -14.47
CA ALA A 266 -9.44 24.14 -14.17
C ALA A 266 -10.88 24.69 -14.08
N GLY A 267 -11.84 24.08 -14.80
CA GLY A 267 -13.26 24.47 -14.74
C GLY A 267 -13.88 24.36 -13.35
N TRP A 268 -13.41 23.41 -12.53
CA TRP A 268 -13.88 23.25 -11.15
C TRP A 268 -13.38 24.35 -10.21
N ASN A 269 -12.34 25.10 -10.61
CA ASN A 269 -11.82 26.22 -9.82
C ASN A 269 -12.62 27.52 -10.00
N THR A 270 -13.55 27.56 -10.95
CA THR A 270 -14.47 28.70 -11.14
C THR A 270 -15.40 28.87 -9.93
N ALA A 271 -15.95 30.08 -9.75
CA ALA A 271 -16.88 30.36 -8.65
C ALA A 271 -18.08 29.39 -8.64
N GLU A 272 -18.63 29.09 -9.82
CA GLU A 272 -19.77 28.19 -9.95
C GLU A 272 -19.35 26.72 -9.78
N GLY A 273 -18.19 26.30 -10.31
CA GLY A 273 -17.64 24.95 -10.08
C GLY A 273 -17.48 24.66 -8.58
N LYS A 274 -16.91 25.61 -7.83
CA LYS A 274 -16.79 25.54 -6.37
C LYS A 274 -18.13 25.55 -5.65
N ALA A 275 -19.11 26.34 -6.11
CA ALA A 275 -20.44 26.38 -5.52
C ALA A 275 -21.16 25.02 -5.63
N MET A 276 -21.05 24.36 -6.79
CA MET A 276 -21.62 23.03 -7.00
C MET A 276 -20.98 21.99 -6.06
N LEU A 277 -19.65 21.93 -6.00
CA LEU A 277 -18.95 20.95 -5.14
C LEU A 277 -19.16 21.20 -3.64
N ALA A 278 -19.37 22.46 -3.23
CA ALA A 278 -19.61 22.82 -1.84
C ALA A 278 -21.07 22.59 -1.39
N GLY A 279 -21.93 22.00 -2.21
CA GLY A 279 -23.35 21.78 -1.90
C GLY A 279 -24.20 23.06 -1.85
N LYS A 280 -23.70 24.18 -2.41
CA LYS A 280 -24.44 25.45 -2.49
C LYS A 280 -25.40 25.52 -3.68
N ARG A 281 -25.44 24.45 -4.47
CA ARG A 281 -26.37 24.25 -5.59
C ARG A 281 -27.01 22.89 -5.39
N THR A 282 -28.34 22.86 -5.46
CA THR A 282 -29.06 21.59 -5.49
C THR A 282 -29.00 20.99 -6.90
N LEU A 283 -29.52 19.77 -7.04
CA LEU A 283 -29.67 19.15 -8.35
C LEU A 283 -30.57 19.99 -9.27
N GLU A 284 -31.63 20.58 -8.71
CA GLU A 284 -32.58 21.46 -9.40
C GLU A 284 -31.91 22.74 -9.88
N ASP A 285 -31.12 23.43 -9.04
CA ASP A 285 -30.38 24.64 -9.43
C ASP A 285 -29.46 24.37 -10.63
N ILE A 286 -28.76 23.23 -10.60
CA ILE A 286 -27.84 22.83 -11.66
C ILE A 286 -28.61 22.52 -12.95
N ALA A 287 -29.74 21.80 -12.84
CA ALA A 287 -30.59 21.47 -13.98
C ALA A 287 -31.20 22.72 -14.63
N GLU A 288 -31.75 23.65 -13.84
CA GLU A 288 -32.29 24.92 -14.35
C GLU A 288 -31.21 25.72 -15.08
N ARG A 289 -30.00 25.78 -14.52
CA ARG A 289 -28.87 26.47 -15.14
C ARG A 289 -28.58 25.91 -16.54
N VAL A 290 -28.61 24.58 -16.72
CA VAL A 290 -28.37 23.95 -18.03
C VAL A 290 -29.44 24.38 -19.03
N VAL A 291 -30.72 24.30 -18.66
CA VAL A 291 -31.86 24.67 -19.52
C VAL A 291 -31.81 26.15 -19.88
N LYS A 292 -31.72 27.03 -18.87
CA LYS A 292 -31.77 28.48 -19.03
C LYS A 292 -30.61 29.02 -19.87
N LYS A 293 -29.41 28.46 -19.69
CA LYS A 293 -28.20 28.89 -20.42
C LYS A 293 -27.95 28.06 -21.68
N LYS A 294 -28.81 27.08 -21.99
CA LYS A 294 -28.64 26.14 -23.12
C LYS A 294 -27.24 25.53 -23.13
N ILE A 295 -26.78 25.05 -21.97
CA ILE A 295 -25.43 24.50 -21.82
C ILE A 295 -25.35 23.17 -22.56
N GLU A 296 -24.48 23.10 -23.56
CA GLU A 296 -24.19 21.89 -24.34
C GLU A 296 -22.66 21.64 -24.32
N PRO A 297 -22.13 20.92 -23.31
CA PRO A 297 -20.70 20.72 -23.16
C PRO A 297 -20.12 19.90 -24.32
N GLN A 298 -19.00 20.34 -24.88
CA GLN A 298 -18.28 19.59 -25.89
C GLN A 298 -17.20 18.70 -25.25
N PRO A 299 -16.96 17.47 -25.78
CA PRO A 299 -15.85 16.63 -25.35
C PRO A 299 -14.51 17.36 -25.42
N ARG A 300 -13.65 17.12 -24.43
CA ARG A 300 -12.27 17.60 -24.41
C ARG A 300 -11.32 16.41 -24.52
N SER A 301 -10.34 16.49 -25.42
CA SER A 301 -9.33 15.44 -25.59
C SER A 301 -8.57 15.20 -24.29
N GLY A 302 -8.41 13.93 -23.91
CA GLY A 302 -7.66 13.52 -22.72
C GLY A 302 -6.14 13.53 -22.90
N ARG A 303 -5.64 13.60 -24.15
CA ARG A 303 -4.21 13.64 -24.50
C ARG A 303 -3.38 12.49 -23.90
N GLN A 304 -3.94 11.29 -23.82
CA GLN A 304 -3.31 10.16 -23.14
C GLN A 304 -1.95 9.79 -23.75
N GLU A 305 -1.88 9.65 -25.07
CA GLU A 305 -0.66 9.25 -25.78
C GLU A 305 0.44 10.33 -25.62
N LEU A 306 0.06 11.60 -25.49
CA LEU A 306 1.01 12.67 -25.19
C LEU A 306 1.60 12.51 -23.78
N LEU A 307 0.76 12.21 -22.78
CA LEU A 307 1.20 12.03 -21.39
C LEU A 307 2.10 10.80 -21.24
N GLU A 308 1.74 9.68 -21.88
CA GLU A 308 2.57 8.47 -21.91
C GLU A 308 3.93 8.74 -22.57
N ASN A 309 3.93 9.47 -23.70
CA ASN A 309 5.17 9.88 -24.36
C ASN A 309 6.01 10.86 -23.54
N ILE A 310 5.37 11.69 -22.70
CA ILE A 310 6.09 12.56 -21.76
C ILE A 310 6.85 11.68 -20.77
N VAL A 311 6.22 10.70 -20.12
CA VAL A 311 6.87 9.80 -19.16
C VAL A 311 8.07 9.09 -19.79
N ASN A 312 7.91 8.54 -21.00
CA ASN A 312 8.99 7.85 -21.71
C ASN A 312 10.21 8.73 -22.01
N ARG A 313 10.08 10.06 -22.05
CA ARG A 313 11.22 10.97 -22.27
C ARG A 313 12.08 11.20 -21.03
N TYR A 314 11.58 10.88 -19.84
CA TYR A 314 12.33 11.03 -18.59
C TYR A 314 13.13 9.80 -18.19
N VAL A 315 12.88 8.66 -18.83
CA VAL A 315 13.36 7.34 -18.40
C VAL A 315 14.53 6.84 -19.24
#